data_AF-A0A4Y7J3W1-F1
#
_entry.id   AF-A0A4Y7J3W1-F1
#
_cell.length_a   1.000
_cell.length_b   1.000
_cell.length_c   1.000
_cell.angle_alpha   90.00
_cell.angle_beta   90.00
_cell.angle_gamma   90.00
#
_symmetry.space_group_name_H-M   'P 1'
#
loop_
_entity.id
_entity.type
_entity.pdbx_description
1 polymer ?
#
loop_
_entity_poly.entity_id
_entity_poly.type
_entity_poly.pdbx_seq_one_letter_code
_entity_poly.pdbx_strand_id
1 'polypeptide(L)'
;MSVVGVSSSSPAGFSENIGEILGDVSIFTAAGESVMIKDLWDQEEGVAVVALLRHFGCICCWELASKLKESKSRFDSAGVKLIAVGVGTPGKARILAERLPFSMDSLYADPDRKAYDVLGLYYGFGRIFNRASASFFLKFGALKKVWKNYTIKAIPDDKSSILQQGGIFVFKGKQLLYARKDKGISDHAPLDEILNICCTPVA
;
A
#
# COMPACT_ATOMS: atom_id res chain seq x y z
N MET A 1 39.78 7.86 7.39
CA MET A 1 38.90 7.66 8.56
C MET A 1 37.83 8.72 8.54
N SER A 2 36.57 8.28 8.41
CA SER A 2 35.32 8.86 8.89
C SER A 2 34.21 8.43 7.94
N VAL A 3 33.67 7.24 8.19
CA VAL A 3 32.38 6.83 7.63
C VAL A 3 31.35 7.63 8.42
N VAL A 4 30.75 8.64 7.78
CA VAL A 4 29.65 9.38 8.37
C VAL A 4 28.46 8.43 8.40
N GLY A 5 28.21 7.82 9.56
CA GLY A 5 27.02 7.03 9.78
C GLY A 5 25.80 7.93 9.59
N VAL A 6 24.99 7.63 8.58
CA VAL A 6 23.66 8.24 8.44
C VAL A 6 22.84 7.68 9.59
N SER A 7 22.77 8.43 10.69
CA SER A 7 21.87 8.15 11.80
C SER A 7 20.45 8.18 11.27
N SER A 8 19.88 7.00 11.09
CA SER A 8 18.66 6.79 10.36
C SER A 8 17.48 6.86 11.32
N SER A 9 17.08 8.08 11.67
CA SER A 9 15.90 8.29 12.50
C SER A 9 14.67 7.80 11.75
N SER A 10 13.89 6.89 12.37
CA SER A 10 12.57 6.51 11.87
C SER A 10 11.73 7.76 11.54
N PRO A 11 10.91 7.73 10.46
CA PRO A 11 10.00 8.83 10.15
C PRO A 11 9.18 9.25 11.37
N ALA A 12 9.04 10.56 11.57
CA ALA A 12 8.36 11.12 12.74
C ALA A 12 6.97 10.49 12.95
N GLY A 13 6.70 10.04 14.18
CA GLY A 13 5.43 9.43 14.56
C GLY A 13 5.36 7.91 14.44
N PHE A 14 6.48 7.22 14.22
CA PHE A 14 6.60 5.75 14.29
C PHE A 14 7.68 5.34 15.27
N SER A 15 7.48 4.20 15.94
CA SER A 15 8.49 3.59 16.81
C SER A 15 9.63 2.98 15.97
N GLU A 16 10.80 2.82 16.58
CA GLU A 16 11.96 2.19 15.93
C GLU A 16 11.70 0.71 15.56
N ASN A 17 10.86 0.02 16.34
CA ASN A 17 10.49 -1.38 16.12
C ASN A 17 9.27 -1.58 15.20
N ILE A 18 8.79 -0.53 14.51
CA ILE A 18 7.58 -0.62 13.70
C ILE A 18 7.64 -1.71 12.62
N GLY A 19 8.82 -1.95 12.02
CA GLY A 19 8.99 -3.03 11.04
C GLY A 19 8.89 -4.42 11.66
N GLU A 20 9.30 -4.59 12.92
CA GLU A 20 9.14 -5.86 13.64
C GLU A 20 7.67 -6.14 13.95
N ILE A 21 6.98 -5.14 14.51
CA ILE A 21 5.56 -5.23 14.84
C ILE A 21 4.73 -5.49 13.57
N LEU A 22 5.03 -4.79 12.48
CA LEU A 22 4.37 -5.02 11.19
C LEU A 22 4.70 -6.41 10.64
N GLY A 23 5.94 -6.85 10.76
CA GLY A 23 6.41 -8.14 10.26
C GLY A 23 5.66 -9.34 10.86
N ASP A 24 5.22 -9.24 12.11
CA ASP A 24 4.43 -10.27 12.81
C ASP A 24 2.93 -10.25 12.47
N VAL A 25 2.47 -9.30 11.64
CA VAL A 25 1.09 -9.31 11.14
C VAL A 25 0.92 -10.40 10.10
N SER A 26 -0.13 -11.21 10.28
CA SER A 26 -0.60 -12.19 9.29
C SER A 26 -1.63 -11.56 8.36
N ILE A 27 -1.41 -11.70 7.05
CA ILE A 27 -2.31 -11.29 5.97
C ILE A 27 -2.54 -12.47 5.03
N PHE A 28 -3.39 -12.30 4.02
CA PHE A 28 -3.75 -13.37 3.09
C PHE A 28 -3.29 -13.07 1.66
N THR A 29 -2.77 -14.07 0.97
CA THR A 29 -2.61 -14.01 -0.50
C THR A 29 -3.98 -13.93 -1.16
N ALA A 30 -4.05 -13.47 -2.42
CA ALA A 30 -5.29 -13.52 -3.19
C ALA A 30 -5.76 -14.96 -3.54
N ALA A 31 -4.91 -15.98 -3.31
CA ALA A 31 -5.30 -17.39 -3.34
C ALA A 31 -6.02 -17.83 -2.05
N GLY A 32 -5.83 -17.10 -0.94
CA GLY A 32 -6.45 -17.38 0.35
C GLY A 32 -5.52 -17.99 1.39
N GLU A 33 -4.22 -18.05 1.10
CA GLU A 33 -3.21 -18.58 2.02
C GLU A 33 -2.79 -17.50 3.02
N SER A 34 -2.61 -17.87 4.28
CA SER A 34 -2.10 -16.98 5.30
C SER A 34 -0.57 -16.89 5.22
N VAL A 35 -0.04 -15.67 5.29
CA VAL A 35 1.40 -15.36 5.26
C VAL A 35 1.71 -14.28 6.30
N MET A 36 2.89 -14.33 6.92
CA MET A 36 3.35 -13.20 7.74
C MET A 36 4.00 -12.16 6.83
N ILE A 37 3.84 -10.88 7.17
CA ILE A 37 4.40 -9.78 6.36
C ILE A 37 5.93 -9.91 6.26
N LYS A 38 6.62 -10.29 7.33
CA LYS A 38 8.08 -10.46 7.34
C LYS A 38 8.60 -11.52 6.36
N ASP A 39 7.76 -12.46 5.93
CA ASP A 39 8.15 -13.52 5.01
C ASP A 39 8.15 -13.04 3.54
N LEU A 40 7.70 -11.81 3.27
CA LEU A 40 7.48 -11.31 1.92
C LEU A 40 8.70 -10.63 1.27
N TRP A 41 9.69 -10.24 2.08
CA TRP A 41 10.97 -9.70 1.63
C TRP A 41 12.08 -10.02 2.64
N ASP A 42 13.33 -9.86 2.24
CA ASP A 42 14.48 -10.00 3.12
C ASP A 42 14.48 -8.94 4.23
N GLN A 43 14.39 -9.40 5.48
CA GLN A 43 14.28 -8.56 6.68
C GLN A 43 15.61 -7.93 7.12
N GLU A 44 16.74 -8.29 6.50
CA GLU A 44 18.04 -7.69 6.79
C GLU A 44 18.33 -6.53 5.83
N GLU A 45 18.42 -6.80 4.52
CA GLU A 45 18.85 -5.80 3.54
C GLU A 45 17.81 -5.52 2.45
N GLY A 46 16.78 -6.35 2.32
CA GLY A 46 15.75 -6.23 1.29
C GLY A 46 14.93 -4.95 1.39
N VAL A 47 14.58 -4.37 0.25
CA VAL A 47 13.74 -3.16 0.20
C VAL A 47 12.32 -3.54 -0.22
N ALA A 48 11.33 -3.06 0.53
CA ALA A 48 9.92 -3.31 0.25
C ALA A 48 9.10 -2.01 0.26
N VAL A 49 8.20 -1.91 -0.73
CA VAL A 49 7.13 -0.91 -0.76
C VAL A 49 5.85 -1.59 -0.31
N VAL A 50 5.35 -1.19 0.85
CA VAL A 50 4.09 -1.67 1.41
C VAL A 50 3.01 -0.62 1.11
N ALA A 51 2.15 -0.92 0.14
CA ALA A 51 1.09 -0.03 -0.34
C ALA A 51 -0.28 -0.48 0.19
N LEU A 52 -0.83 0.28 1.14
CA LEU A 52 -2.09 -0.01 1.81
C LEU A 52 -3.23 0.67 1.06
N LEU A 53 -3.96 -0.10 0.25
CA LEU A 53 -5.19 0.31 -0.40
C LEU A 53 -6.31 0.43 0.64
N ARG A 54 -7.18 1.43 0.54
CA ARG A 54 -8.29 1.62 1.51
C ARG A 54 -9.18 0.38 1.65
N HIS A 55 -9.60 -0.16 0.51
CA HIS A 55 -10.35 -1.40 0.35
C HIS A 55 -10.49 -1.73 -1.14
N PHE A 56 -10.77 -2.99 -1.48
CA PHE A 56 -10.87 -3.42 -2.89
C PHE A 56 -12.04 -2.80 -3.66
N GLY A 57 -13.04 -2.25 -2.98
CA GLY A 57 -14.17 -1.56 -3.62
C GLY A 57 -13.96 -0.07 -3.88
N CYS A 58 -12.82 0.51 -3.51
CA CYS A 58 -12.59 1.95 -3.63
C CYS A 58 -12.07 2.29 -5.03
N ILE A 59 -12.81 3.11 -5.80
CA ILE A 59 -12.39 3.49 -7.16
C ILE A 59 -11.05 4.24 -7.18
N CYS A 60 -10.75 5.07 -6.17
CA CYS A 60 -9.44 5.73 -6.06
C CYS A 60 -8.31 4.72 -5.85
N CYS A 61 -8.59 3.65 -5.11
CA CYS A 61 -7.61 2.57 -4.93
C CYS A 61 -7.39 1.76 -6.21
N TRP A 62 -8.38 1.68 -7.11
CA TRP A 62 -8.17 1.09 -8.44
C TRP A 62 -7.26 1.97 -9.31
N GLU A 63 -7.37 3.29 -9.17
CA GLU A 63 -6.44 4.24 -9.80
C GLU A 63 -5.01 4.06 -9.28
N LEU A 64 -4.82 3.99 -7.95
CA LEU A 64 -3.52 3.68 -7.34
C LEU A 64 -2.99 2.31 -7.79
N ALA A 65 -3.81 1.26 -7.73
CA ALA A 65 -3.42 -0.08 -8.15
C ALA A 65 -3.02 -0.12 -9.63
N SER A 66 -3.69 0.66 -10.51
CA SER A 66 -3.30 0.75 -11.92
C SER A 66 -1.92 1.36 -12.08
N LYS A 67 -1.58 2.40 -11.32
CA LYS A 67 -0.25 3.04 -11.35
C LYS A 67 0.84 2.11 -10.80
N LEU A 68 0.56 1.43 -9.70
CA LEU A 68 1.46 0.45 -9.10
C LEU A 68 1.74 -0.70 -10.07
N LYS A 69 0.70 -1.23 -10.74
CA LYS A 69 0.84 -2.22 -11.81
C LYS A 69 1.73 -1.71 -12.94
N GLU A 70 1.48 -0.51 -13.45
CA GLU A 70 2.25 0.10 -14.54
C GLU A 70 3.73 0.32 -14.16
N SER A 71 4.03 0.51 -12.88
CA SER A 71 5.39 0.73 -12.38
C SER A 71 6.05 -0.53 -11.82
N LYS A 72 5.38 -1.68 -11.82
CA LYS A 72 5.88 -2.92 -11.20
C LYS A 72 7.27 -3.31 -11.72
N SER A 73 7.48 -3.20 -13.04
CA SER A 73 8.79 -3.51 -13.64
C SER A 73 9.92 -2.63 -13.11
N ARG A 74 9.65 -1.37 -12.76
CA ARG A 74 10.67 -0.47 -12.18
C ARG A 74 11.07 -0.92 -10.77
N PHE A 75 10.10 -1.37 -9.96
CA PHE A 75 10.39 -1.97 -8.66
C PHE A 75 11.19 -3.26 -8.81
N ASP A 76 10.75 -4.16 -9.70
CA ASP A 76 11.42 -5.44 -9.95
C ASP A 76 12.86 -5.25 -10.42
N SER A 77 13.12 -4.32 -11.37
CA SER A 77 14.47 -4.01 -11.86
C SER A 77 15.39 -3.41 -10.79
N ALA A 78 14.83 -2.78 -9.75
CA ALA A 78 15.59 -2.24 -8.63
C ALA A 78 15.72 -3.24 -7.46
N GLY A 79 15.23 -4.47 -7.60
CA GLY A 79 15.21 -5.46 -6.51
C GLY A 79 14.26 -5.09 -5.37
N VAL A 80 13.29 -4.21 -5.61
CA VAL A 80 12.32 -3.76 -4.59
C VAL A 80 11.06 -4.62 -4.64
N LYS A 81 10.68 -5.19 -3.50
CA LYS A 81 9.42 -5.95 -3.37
C LYS A 81 8.24 -5.00 -3.28
N LEU A 82 7.30 -5.10 -4.22
CA LEU A 82 5.99 -4.44 -4.10
C LEU A 82 5.01 -5.34 -3.35
N ILE A 83 4.40 -4.81 -2.29
CA ILE A 83 3.39 -5.48 -1.45
C ILE A 83 2.16 -4.57 -1.38
N ALA A 84 1.17 -4.81 -2.23
CA ALA A 84 -0.10 -4.09 -2.19
C ALA A 84 -1.08 -4.86 -1.29
N VAL A 85 -1.58 -4.23 -0.24
CA VAL A 85 -2.51 -4.83 0.72
C VAL A 85 -3.81 -4.05 0.67
N GLY A 86 -4.97 -4.73 0.63
CA GLY A 86 -6.28 -4.09 0.67
C GLY A 86 -7.17 -4.66 1.77
N VAL A 87 -8.02 -3.82 2.37
CA VAL A 87 -9.07 -4.30 3.27
C VAL A 87 -10.15 -5.05 2.48
N GLY A 88 -10.44 -6.27 2.93
CA GLY A 88 -11.43 -7.17 2.35
C GLY A 88 -10.90 -8.60 2.23
N THR A 89 -11.73 -9.52 1.76
CA THR A 89 -11.36 -10.94 1.68
C THR A 89 -10.43 -11.23 0.49
N PRO A 90 -9.69 -12.36 0.49
CA PRO A 90 -8.91 -12.83 -0.66
C PRO A 90 -9.69 -12.87 -1.97
N GLY A 91 -10.98 -13.23 -1.92
CA GLY A 91 -11.86 -13.20 -3.09
C GLY A 91 -12.03 -11.80 -3.67
N LYS A 92 -12.10 -10.76 -2.83
CA LYS A 92 -12.17 -9.35 -3.29
C LYS A 92 -10.83 -8.90 -3.90
N ALA A 93 -9.70 -9.36 -3.36
CA ALA A 93 -8.38 -9.15 -3.94
C ALA A 93 -8.29 -9.77 -5.34
N ARG A 94 -8.77 -11.00 -5.50
CA ARG A 94 -8.81 -11.70 -6.80
C ARG A 94 -9.65 -10.97 -7.83
N ILE A 95 -10.80 -10.42 -7.44
CA ILE A 95 -11.62 -9.58 -8.34
C ILE A 95 -10.81 -8.39 -8.88
N LEU A 96 -10.03 -7.72 -8.02
CA LEU A 96 -9.15 -6.65 -8.46
C LEU A 96 -8.11 -7.18 -9.44
N ALA A 97 -7.40 -8.24 -9.11
CA ALA A 97 -6.36 -8.82 -9.96
C ALA A 97 -6.87 -9.31 -11.33
N GLU A 98 -8.08 -9.87 -11.40
CA GLU A 98 -8.66 -10.34 -12.66
C GLU A 98 -9.09 -9.18 -13.56
N ARG A 99 -9.76 -8.16 -12.99
CA ARG A 99 -10.35 -7.05 -13.74
C ARG A 99 -9.34 -5.95 -14.05
N LEU A 100 -8.40 -5.75 -13.16
CA LEU A 100 -7.23 -4.93 -13.35
C LEU A 100 -6.04 -5.90 -13.25
N PRO A 101 -5.45 -6.38 -14.36
CA PRO A 101 -4.49 -7.47 -14.39
C PRO A 101 -3.21 -7.13 -13.62
N PHE A 102 -3.33 -7.21 -12.30
CA PHE A 102 -2.40 -6.83 -11.26
C PHE A 102 -1.78 -8.13 -10.78
N SER A 103 -0.47 -8.12 -10.56
CA SER A 103 0.26 -9.33 -10.18
C SER A 103 -0.25 -9.86 -8.83
N MET A 104 -0.73 -11.10 -8.84
CA MET A 104 -1.22 -11.79 -7.63
C MET A 104 -0.12 -11.94 -6.57
N ASP A 105 1.14 -12.08 -7.00
CA ASP A 105 2.33 -12.20 -6.12
C ASP A 105 2.73 -10.89 -5.43
N SER A 106 1.99 -9.82 -5.70
CA SER A 106 2.14 -8.51 -5.09
C SER A 106 0.83 -8.00 -4.49
N LEU A 107 -0.23 -8.83 -4.42
CA LEU A 107 -1.55 -8.42 -3.97
C LEU A 107 -2.05 -9.30 -2.81
N TYR A 108 -2.34 -8.66 -1.69
CA TYR A 108 -2.71 -9.30 -0.44
C TYR A 108 -3.96 -8.66 0.17
N ALA A 109 -4.65 -9.44 0.99
CA ALA A 109 -5.85 -9.07 1.72
C ALA A 109 -5.57 -9.04 3.23
N ASP A 110 -6.01 -7.99 3.90
CA ASP A 110 -6.04 -7.89 5.36
C ASP A 110 -7.47 -7.62 5.81
N PRO A 111 -8.30 -8.66 5.98
CA PRO A 111 -9.71 -8.52 6.32
C PRO A 111 -9.93 -7.84 7.68
N ASP A 112 -9.01 -8.08 8.62
CA ASP A 112 -9.10 -7.61 10.01
C ASP A 112 -8.47 -6.22 10.20
N ARG A 113 -7.84 -5.66 9.17
CA ARG A 113 -7.14 -4.36 9.19
C ARG A 113 -5.96 -4.29 10.16
N LYS A 114 -5.38 -5.43 10.55
CA LYS A 114 -4.29 -5.48 11.54
C LYS A 114 -3.07 -4.66 11.11
N ALA A 115 -2.69 -4.72 9.83
CA ALA A 115 -1.59 -3.92 9.31
C ALA A 115 -1.91 -2.42 9.35
N TYR A 116 -3.17 -2.05 9.13
CA TYR A 116 -3.65 -0.66 9.16
C TYR A 116 -3.62 -0.11 10.58
N ASP A 117 -4.02 -0.92 11.55
CA ASP A 117 -4.01 -0.57 12.98
C ASP A 117 -2.57 -0.40 13.49
N VAL A 118 -1.67 -1.34 13.17
CA VAL A 118 -0.24 -1.26 13.51
C VAL A 118 0.41 0.00 12.92
N LEU A 119 0.12 0.33 11.67
CA LEU A 119 0.63 1.52 11.00
C LEU A 119 -0.13 2.81 11.39
N GLY A 120 -1.17 2.69 12.23
CA GLY A 120 -2.01 3.79 12.69
C GLY A 120 -2.62 4.59 11.54
N LEU A 121 -3.10 3.92 10.50
CA LEU A 121 -3.77 4.56 9.36
C LEU A 121 -5.11 5.16 9.79
N TYR A 122 -5.49 6.27 9.16
CA TYR A 122 -6.67 7.00 9.58
C TYR A 122 -7.97 6.22 9.32
N TYR A 123 -8.92 6.37 10.24
CA TYR A 123 -10.27 5.84 10.14
C TYR A 123 -11.29 6.94 10.43
N GLY A 124 -12.39 6.99 9.67
CA GLY A 124 -13.57 7.79 10.01
C GLY A 124 -14.12 8.69 8.90
N PHE A 125 -15.36 9.12 9.07
CA PHE A 125 -16.12 9.92 8.08
C PHE A 125 -15.47 11.26 7.73
N GLY A 126 -14.86 11.95 8.70
CA GLY A 126 -14.16 13.22 8.46
C GLY A 126 -12.94 13.10 7.53
N ARG A 127 -12.47 11.88 7.27
CA ARG A 127 -11.41 11.61 6.28
C ARG A 127 -11.95 11.44 4.86
N ILE A 128 -13.22 11.09 4.72
CA ILE A 128 -13.87 10.96 3.41
C ILE A 128 -14.21 12.36 2.87
N PHE A 129 -14.83 13.20 3.71
CA PHE A 129 -15.30 14.53 3.33
C PHE A 129 -14.34 15.62 3.80
N ASN A 130 -13.15 15.68 3.20
CA ASN A 130 -12.17 16.73 3.49
C ASN A 130 -11.55 17.33 2.22
N ARG A 131 -10.74 18.38 2.42
CA ARG A 131 -10.05 19.07 1.33
C ARG A 131 -9.10 18.15 0.55
N ALA A 132 -8.45 17.19 1.20
CA ALA A 132 -7.55 16.26 0.52
C ALA A 132 -8.31 15.33 -0.45
N SER A 133 -9.58 15.01 -0.14
CA SER A 133 -10.49 14.29 -1.03
C SER A 133 -10.99 15.11 -2.22
N ALA A 134 -10.85 16.44 -2.24
CA ALA A 134 -11.29 17.28 -3.35
C ALA A 134 -10.55 16.97 -4.66
N SER A 135 -9.31 16.45 -4.56
CA SER A 135 -8.52 16.00 -5.70
C SER A 135 -9.19 14.87 -6.50
N PHE A 136 -10.15 14.15 -5.91
CA PHE A 136 -10.98 13.17 -6.61
C PHE A 136 -11.63 13.77 -7.87
N PHE A 137 -12.18 14.98 -7.75
CA PHE A 137 -12.82 15.69 -8.87
C PHE A 137 -11.83 16.15 -9.95
N LEU A 138 -10.53 16.14 -9.70
CA LEU A 138 -9.52 16.49 -10.71
C LEU A 138 -9.04 15.26 -11.49
N LYS A 139 -9.30 14.05 -11.00
CA LYS A 139 -8.79 12.78 -11.57
C LYS A 139 -9.72 12.13 -12.60
N PHE A 140 -10.63 12.87 -13.23
CA PHE A 140 -11.62 12.33 -14.18
C PHE A 140 -11.01 11.41 -15.26
N GLY A 141 -9.88 11.80 -15.88
CA GLY A 141 -9.23 11.00 -16.92
C GLY A 141 -8.69 9.66 -16.42
N ALA A 142 -7.97 9.68 -15.29
CA ALA A 142 -7.43 8.46 -14.66
C ALA A 142 -8.56 7.56 -14.13
N LEU A 143 -9.59 8.14 -13.51
CA LEU A 143 -10.76 7.42 -13.04
C LEU A 143 -11.53 6.77 -14.19
N LYS A 144 -11.69 7.46 -15.34
CA LYS A 144 -12.36 6.89 -16.53
C LYS A 144 -11.66 5.64 -17.06
N LYS A 145 -10.32 5.58 -16.97
CA LYS A 145 -9.53 4.41 -17.39
C LYS A 145 -9.85 3.18 -16.53
N VAL A 146 -9.91 3.36 -15.20
CA VAL A 146 -10.19 2.25 -14.27
C VAL A 146 -11.67 1.93 -14.13
N TRP A 147 -12.56 2.90 -14.39
CA TRP A 147 -14.01 2.73 -14.29
C TRP A 147 -14.55 1.61 -15.18
N LYS A 148 -13.96 1.41 -16.36
CA LYS A 148 -14.36 0.33 -17.28
C LYS A 148 -14.22 -1.05 -16.68
N ASN A 149 -13.24 -1.23 -15.80
CA ASN A 149 -12.94 -2.51 -15.16
C ASN A 149 -13.59 -2.63 -13.77
N TYR A 150 -13.94 -1.50 -13.15
CA TYR A 150 -14.47 -1.40 -11.81
C TYR A 150 -15.72 -2.26 -11.59
N THR A 151 -15.87 -2.77 -10.37
CA THR A 151 -17.09 -3.45 -9.93
C THR A 151 -17.38 -3.23 -8.46
N ILE A 152 -18.66 -3.04 -8.16
CA ILE A 152 -19.15 -2.99 -6.77
C ILE A 152 -18.97 -4.32 -6.03
N LYS A 153 -18.77 -5.45 -6.74
CA LYS A 153 -18.54 -6.76 -6.11
C LYS A 153 -17.25 -6.81 -5.28
N ALA A 154 -16.29 -5.93 -5.56
CA ALA A 154 -15.05 -5.78 -4.81
C ALA A 154 -15.22 -4.99 -3.50
N ILE A 155 -16.40 -4.40 -3.24
CA ILE A 155 -16.68 -3.73 -1.96
C ILE A 155 -16.62 -4.78 -0.83
N PRO A 156 -15.90 -4.48 0.27
CA PRO A 156 -15.84 -5.37 1.43
C PRO A 156 -17.23 -5.54 2.04
N ASP A 157 -17.48 -6.72 2.61
CA ASP A 157 -18.80 -7.04 3.17
C ASP A 157 -19.07 -6.22 4.44
N ASP A 158 -18.03 -5.95 5.24
CA ASP A 158 -18.05 -4.95 6.30
C ASP A 158 -17.97 -3.53 5.72
N LYS A 159 -19.12 -2.83 5.72
CA LYS A 159 -19.23 -1.44 5.25
C LYS A 159 -18.44 -0.44 6.10
N SER A 160 -18.08 -0.78 7.34
CA SER A 160 -17.26 0.10 8.19
C SER A 160 -15.86 0.30 7.59
N SER A 161 -15.39 -0.66 6.78
CA SER A 161 -14.13 -0.59 6.03
C SER A 161 -14.10 0.54 5.00
N ILE A 162 -15.24 1.09 4.61
CA ILE A 162 -15.31 2.27 3.73
C ILE A 162 -14.68 3.50 4.41
N LEU A 163 -14.64 3.54 5.75
CA LEU A 163 -14.06 4.66 6.50
C LEU A 163 -12.53 4.60 6.58
N GLN A 164 -11.94 3.44 6.27
CA GLN A 164 -10.50 3.23 6.30
C GLN A 164 -9.79 4.09 5.26
N GLN A 165 -8.65 4.67 5.65
CA GLN A 165 -7.70 5.32 4.75
C GLN A 165 -6.48 4.43 4.50
N GLY A 166 -5.81 4.70 3.39
CA GLY A 166 -4.63 3.98 2.92
C GLY A 166 -3.34 4.69 3.32
N GLY A 167 -2.25 4.23 2.72
CA GLY A 167 -0.93 4.84 2.86
C GLY A 167 0.13 4.07 2.11
N ILE A 168 1.32 4.65 2.00
CA ILE A 168 2.50 4.00 1.42
C ILE A 168 3.65 4.09 2.40
N PHE A 169 4.34 2.96 2.55
CA PHE A 169 5.48 2.79 3.43
C PHE A 169 6.62 2.14 2.65
N VAL A 170 7.84 2.56 2.94
CA VAL A 170 9.05 1.96 2.37
C VAL A 170 9.91 1.45 3.52
N PHE A 171 10.27 0.18 3.45
CA PHE A 171 11.14 -0.48 4.42
C PHE A 171 12.44 -0.91 3.74
N LYS A 172 13.55 -0.85 4.48
CA LYS A 172 14.78 -1.60 4.19
C LYS A 172 15.07 -2.50 5.37
N GLY A 173 15.05 -3.81 5.14
CA GLY A 173 14.94 -4.79 6.21
C GLY A 173 13.73 -4.47 7.08
N LYS A 174 13.96 -4.31 8.39
CA LYS A 174 12.96 -3.86 9.37
C LYS A 174 12.88 -2.34 9.52
N GLN A 175 13.81 -1.59 8.93
CA GLN A 175 13.91 -0.16 9.11
C GLN A 175 12.90 0.56 8.23
N LEU A 176 12.07 1.42 8.83
CA LEU A 176 11.15 2.28 8.09
C LEU A 176 11.92 3.48 7.50
N LEU A 177 11.95 3.59 6.17
CA LEU A 177 12.61 4.68 5.44
C LEU A 177 11.64 5.81 5.08
N TYR A 178 10.39 5.46 4.78
CA TYR A 178 9.36 6.41 4.38
C TYR A 178 8.01 5.97 4.90
N ALA A 179 7.21 6.94 5.34
CA ALA A 179 5.83 6.70 5.72
C ALA A 179 4.94 7.87 5.32
N ARG A 180 3.84 7.55 4.63
CA ARG A 180 2.79 8.50 4.31
C ARG A 180 1.42 7.87 4.51
N LYS A 181 0.65 8.48 5.40
CA LYS A 181 -0.77 8.15 5.64
C LYS A 181 -1.63 9.03 4.73
N ASP A 182 -2.54 8.43 3.97
CA ASP A 182 -3.41 9.18 3.08
C ASP A 182 -4.43 9.97 3.91
N LYS A 183 -4.46 11.29 3.78
CA LYS A 183 -5.36 12.14 4.59
C LYS A 183 -6.80 12.07 4.10
N GLY A 184 -7.02 11.61 2.88
CA GLY A 184 -8.34 11.45 2.27
C GLY A 184 -8.35 10.45 1.12
N ILE A 185 -9.51 10.27 0.51
CA ILE A 185 -9.80 9.09 -0.33
C ILE A 185 -8.98 8.97 -1.60
N SER A 186 -8.40 10.08 -2.06
CA SER A 186 -7.61 10.17 -3.29
C SER A 186 -6.21 10.77 -3.06
N ASP A 187 -5.86 10.98 -1.80
CA ASP A 187 -4.59 11.58 -1.37
C ASP A 187 -3.48 10.54 -1.33
N HIS A 188 -3.21 9.89 -2.46
CA HIS A 188 -2.16 8.87 -2.59
C HIS A 188 -0.80 9.52 -2.83
N ALA A 189 0.29 8.86 -2.38
CA ALA A 189 1.64 9.37 -2.58
C ALA A 189 1.96 9.44 -4.09
N PRO A 190 2.67 10.49 -4.56
CA PRO A 190 3.18 10.53 -5.92
C PRO A 190 4.14 9.35 -6.15
N LEU A 191 3.87 8.53 -7.15
CA LEU A 191 4.63 7.28 -7.34
C LEU A 191 6.10 7.54 -7.71
N ASP A 192 6.40 8.65 -8.39
CA ASP A 192 7.77 9.05 -8.70
C ASP A 192 8.58 9.40 -7.44
N GLU A 193 7.93 9.95 -6.39
CA GLU A 193 8.58 10.19 -5.10
C GLU A 193 9.00 8.85 -4.46
N ILE A 194 8.09 7.87 -4.46
CA ILE A 194 8.37 6.52 -3.93
C ILE A 194 9.51 5.86 -4.72
N LEU A 195 9.46 5.92 -6.05
CA LEU A 195 10.47 5.33 -6.92
C LEU A 195 11.84 6.00 -6.75
N ASN A 196 11.90 7.31 -6.51
CA ASN A 196 13.16 7.98 -6.23
C ASN A 196 13.77 7.56 -4.88
N ILE A 197 12.94 7.25 -3.88
CA ILE A 197 13.38 6.79 -2.55
C ILE A 197 13.94 5.37 -2.62
N CYS A 198 13.25 4.44 -3.30
CA CYS A 198 13.60 3.01 -3.23
C CYS A 198 14.26 2.43 -4.47
N CYS A 199 14.21 3.10 -5.62
CA CYS A 199 14.71 2.58 -6.90
C CYS A 199 15.85 3.42 -7.50
N THR A 200 16.52 4.24 -6.70
CA THR A 200 17.76 4.90 -7.14
C THR A 200 18.87 3.86 -7.26
N PRO A 201 19.63 3.81 -8.37
CA PRO A 201 20.75 2.89 -8.49
C PRO A 201 21.77 3.18 -7.40
N VAL A 202 22.26 2.13 -6.73
CA VAL A 202 23.49 2.22 -5.96
C VAL A 202 24.60 2.48 -6.98
N ALA A 203 25.19 3.68 -6.93
CA ALA A 203 26.33 4.05 -7.75
C ALA A 203 27.57 3.21 -7.43
#